data_AF-A0A7S1LKK0-F1
#
_entry.id   AF-A0A7S1LKK0-F1
#
_cell.length_a   1.000
_cell.length_b   1.000
_cell.length_c   1.000
_cell.angle_alpha   90.00
_cell.angle_beta   90.00
_cell.angle_gamma   90.00
#
_symmetry.space_group_name_H-M   'P 1'
#
loop_
_entity.id
_entity.type
_entity.pdbx_description
1 polymer ?
#
loop_
_entity_poly.entity_id
_entity_poly.type
_entity_poly.pdbx_seq_one_letter_code
_entity_poly.pdbx_strand_id
1 'polypeptide(L)'
;EVLMKAEVQDIVVKLREECELNVQFEAKRAEKLAQYLDPLFTEEHMDLEYVENQCWASKDDDDEIGDQFKRISSLFYLGKIGPLEVDKGDCLQMEGGETGVALSFKQGAYNVRFYPDTVKSVAPAGLRALDKQERLVHILEQILGVLSSAEAQTPLGELRASSTREQFDEGKMAKVEGVLAPVCKHHGVQLASFMETCKTLGHGNEKLAEALKKIDGATAYALGPLELSPGDCVEILDIDAPEQKHLSGKSGMVTSWLFDK
;
A
#
# COMPACT_ATOMS: atom_id res chain seq x y z
N GLU A 1 31.31 -14.01 -15.20
CA GLU A 1 30.14 -13.19 -14.79
C GLU A 1 28.92 -14.01 -14.37
N VAL A 2 28.40 -14.93 -15.22
CA VAL A 2 27.15 -15.68 -14.92
C VAL A 2 27.22 -16.52 -13.63
N LEU A 3 28.34 -17.20 -13.37
CA LEU A 3 28.55 -18.00 -12.15
C LEU A 3 28.58 -17.15 -10.87
N MET A 4 29.28 -16.01 -10.92
CA MET A 4 29.40 -15.09 -9.78
C MET A 4 28.06 -14.44 -9.43
N LYS A 5 27.22 -14.15 -10.44
CA LYS A 5 25.87 -13.61 -10.25
C LYS A 5 24.97 -14.60 -9.50
N ALA A 6 25.02 -15.88 -9.84
CA ALA A 6 24.23 -16.93 -9.20
C ALA A 6 24.68 -17.19 -7.75
N GLU A 7 25.99 -17.20 -7.48
CA GLU A 7 26.55 -17.38 -6.14
C GLU A 7 26.20 -16.21 -5.20
N VAL A 8 26.33 -14.97 -5.68
CA VAL A 8 25.96 -13.78 -4.91
C VAL A 8 24.46 -13.75 -4.62
N GLN A 9 23.64 -14.16 -5.59
CA GLN A 9 22.19 -14.25 -5.40
C GLN A 9 21.79 -15.30 -4.34
N ASP A 10 22.44 -16.46 -4.34
CA ASP A 10 22.23 -17.50 -3.31
C ASP A 10 22.63 -17.02 -1.90
N ILE A 11 23.75 -16.28 -1.80
CA ILE A 11 24.20 -15.68 -0.54
C ILE A 11 23.17 -14.67 -0.03
N VAL A 12 22.66 -13.79 -0.89
CA VAL A 12 21.65 -12.79 -0.51
C VAL A 12 20.34 -13.45 -0.04
N VAL A 13 19.90 -14.52 -0.72
CA VAL A 13 18.70 -15.28 -0.31
C VAL A 13 18.91 -15.91 1.06
N LYS A 14 20.03 -16.59 1.30
CA LYS A 14 20.35 -17.19 2.61
C LYS A 14 20.44 -16.14 3.72
N LEU A 15 21.08 -15.00 3.45
CA LEU A 15 21.17 -13.91 4.42
C LEU A 15 19.81 -13.35 4.79
N ARG A 16 18.87 -13.22 3.84
CA ARG A 16 17.49 -12.80 4.14
C ARG A 16 16.72 -13.81 4.98
N GLU A 17 16.99 -15.11 4.84
CA GLU A 17 16.37 -16.14 5.68
C GLU A 17 16.93 -16.14 7.11
N GLU A 18 18.21 -15.80 7.26
CA GLU A 18 18.90 -15.74 8.55
C GLU A 18 18.67 -14.45 9.34
N CYS A 19 18.29 -13.35 8.67
CA CYS A 19 18.14 -12.04 9.28
C CYS A 19 16.68 -11.68 9.48
N GLU A 20 16.30 -11.40 10.73
CA GLU A 20 14.93 -10.96 11.05
C GLU A 20 14.72 -9.46 10.82
N LEU A 21 15.80 -8.68 10.83
CA LEU A 21 15.79 -7.22 10.70
C LEU A 21 16.68 -6.77 9.54
N ASN A 22 16.25 -5.73 8.83
CA ASN A 22 17.00 -5.16 7.72
C ASN A 22 18.41 -4.72 8.11
N VAL A 23 18.55 -4.09 9.28
CA VAL A 23 19.86 -3.62 9.78
C VAL A 23 20.85 -4.79 9.95
N GLN A 24 20.36 -5.96 10.36
CA GLN A 24 21.19 -7.17 10.48
C GLN A 24 21.55 -7.72 9.10
N PHE A 25 20.59 -7.69 8.18
CA PHE A 25 20.79 -8.09 6.78
C PHE A 25 21.86 -7.21 6.11
N GLU A 26 21.75 -5.89 6.21
CA GLU A 26 22.71 -4.94 5.65
C GLU A 26 24.12 -5.15 6.18
N ALA A 27 24.26 -5.31 7.50
CA ALA A 27 25.55 -5.55 8.13
C ALA A 27 26.20 -6.87 7.66
N LYS A 28 25.44 -7.97 7.67
CA LYS A 28 25.96 -9.27 7.22
C LYS A 28 26.15 -9.33 5.70
N ARG A 29 25.34 -8.61 4.91
CA ARG A 29 25.51 -8.49 3.46
C ARG A 29 26.82 -7.79 3.16
N ALA A 30 27.08 -6.65 3.78
CA ALA A 30 28.34 -5.92 3.61
C ALA A 30 29.53 -6.82 3.93
N GLU A 31 29.48 -7.55 5.05
CA GLU A 31 30.53 -8.50 5.45
C GLU A 31 30.72 -9.65 4.44
N LYS A 32 29.63 -10.30 4.00
CA LYS A 32 29.70 -11.48 3.11
C LYS A 32 30.01 -11.12 1.66
N LEU A 33 29.63 -9.94 1.20
CA LEU A 33 29.92 -9.46 -0.14
C LEU A 33 31.29 -8.79 -0.22
N ALA A 34 31.89 -8.36 0.91
CA ALA A 34 33.24 -7.79 0.95
C ALA A 34 34.26 -8.68 0.25
N GLN A 35 34.26 -10.00 0.48
CA GLN A 35 35.22 -10.91 -0.19
C GLN A 35 35.11 -10.94 -1.73
N TYR A 36 33.98 -10.53 -2.30
CA TYR A 36 33.78 -10.42 -3.75
C TYR A 36 34.06 -9.01 -4.28
N LEU A 37 34.01 -8.01 -3.42
CA LEU A 37 34.20 -6.59 -3.73
C LEU A 37 35.64 -6.13 -3.45
N ASP A 38 36.28 -6.63 -2.40
CA ASP A 38 37.63 -6.30 -1.95
C ASP A 38 38.69 -6.55 -3.03
N PRO A 39 38.69 -7.66 -3.79
CA PRO A 39 39.63 -7.84 -4.89
C PRO A 39 39.45 -6.78 -5.98
N LEU A 40 38.21 -6.38 -6.27
CA LEU A 40 37.88 -5.37 -7.28
C LEU A 40 38.30 -3.96 -6.83
N PHE A 41 38.10 -3.64 -5.54
CA PHE A 41 38.56 -2.38 -4.96
C PHE A 41 40.10 -2.28 -4.89
N THR A 42 40.77 -3.41 -4.68
CA THR A 42 42.23 -3.45 -4.55
C THR A 42 42.94 -3.40 -5.91
N GLU A 43 42.43 -4.09 -6.92
CA GLU A 43 43.04 -4.15 -8.27
C GLU A 43 42.95 -2.82 -9.03
N GLU A 44 41.88 -2.04 -8.80
CA GLU A 44 41.56 -0.84 -9.58
C GLU A 44 41.66 0.47 -8.77
N HIS A 45 42.16 0.42 -7.53
CA HIS A 45 42.23 1.58 -6.61
C HIS A 45 40.90 2.31 -6.40
N MET A 46 39.79 1.58 -6.48
CA MET A 46 38.45 2.11 -6.30
C MET A 46 38.00 1.95 -4.85
N ASP A 47 37.32 2.95 -4.30
CA ASP A 47 36.57 2.82 -3.05
C ASP A 47 35.06 2.83 -3.30
N LEU A 48 34.27 2.52 -2.27
CA LEU A 48 32.82 2.42 -2.36
C LEU A 48 32.18 3.75 -2.82
N GLU A 49 32.71 4.88 -2.33
CA GLU A 49 32.22 6.22 -2.64
C GLU A 49 32.52 6.61 -4.10
N TYR A 50 33.70 6.25 -4.60
CA TYR A 50 34.11 6.41 -5.99
C TYR A 50 33.21 5.59 -6.92
N VAL A 51 32.94 4.33 -6.57
CA VAL A 51 32.03 3.47 -7.34
C VAL A 51 30.63 4.05 -7.39
N GLU A 52 30.03 4.39 -6.25
CA GLU A 52 28.68 4.95 -6.19
C GLU A 52 28.55 6.25 -7.01
N ASN A 53 29.58 7.09 -7.02
CA ASN A 53 29.61 8.33 -7.79
C ASN A 53 29.81 8.11 -9.30
N GLN A 54 30.62 7.13 -9.71
CA GLN A 54 30.91 6.85 -11.13
C GLN A 54 29.83 5.99 -11.81
N CYS A 55 29.08 5.17 -11.06
CA CYS A 55 27.95 4.38 -11.58
C CYS A 55 26.85 5.22 -12.28
N TRP A 56 26.76 6.51 -11.96
CA TRP A 56 25.83 7.44 -12.62
C TRP A 56 26.42 8.07 -13.89
N ALA A 57 27.74 8.16 -13.98
CA ALA A 57 28.46 8.82 -15.06
C ALA A 57 28.80 7.86 -16.23
N SER A 58 29.01 6.57 -15.95
CA SER A 58 29.55 5.59 -16.90
C SER A 58 28.51 4.67 -17.56
N LYS A 59 27.21 5.00 -17.50
CA LYS A 59 26.13 4.12 -18.01
C LYS A 59 26.23 3.83 -19.51
N ASP A 60 26.93 4.67 -20.26
CA ASP A 60 26.94 4.66 -21.73
C ASP A 60 28.31 4.31 -22.34
N ASP A 61 29.33 4.01 -21.53
CA ASP A 61 30.67 3.66 -22.03
C ASP A 61 30.84 2.14 -22.13
N ASP A 62 31.24 1.66 -23.31
CA ASP A 62 31.55 0.25 -23.64
C ASP A 62 33.07 0.02 -23.63
N ASP A 63 33.74 0.47 -22.57
CA ASP A 63 35.14 0.18 -22.30
C ASP A 63 35.31 -0.80 -21.13
N GLU A 64 36.53 -1.32 -20.95
CA GLU A 64 36.85 -2.34 -19.93
C GLU A 64 36.53 -1.85 -18.51
N ILE A 65 36.71 -0.55 -18.26
CA ILE A 65 36.38 0.11 -17.00
C ILE A 65 34.86 0.22 -16.83
N GLY A 66 34.12 0.59 -17.87
CA GLY A 66 32.65 0.61 -17.91
C GLY A 66 32.03 -0.76 -17.68
N ASP A 67 32.60 -1.82 -18.25
CA ASP A 67 32.17 -3.20 -18.01
C ASP A 67 32.45 -3.65 -16.56
N GLN A 68 33.59 -3.26 -15.99
CA GLN A 68 33.86 -3.48 -14.56
C GLN A 68 32.91 -2.68 -13.65
N PHE A 69 32.59 -1.42 -13.98
CA PHE A 69 31.58 -0.66 -13.26
C PHE A 69 30.19 -1.26 -13.41
N LYS A 70 29.79 -1.73 -14.60
CA LYS A 70 28.53 -2.46 -14.81
C LYS A 70 28.51 -3.74 -13.98
N ARG A 71 29.64 -4.44 -13.85
CA ARG A 71 29.79 -5.63 -13.01
C ARG A 71 29.68 -5.32 -11.52
N ILE A 72 30.44 -4.35 -11.01
CA ILE A 72 30.39 -3.91 -9.61
C ILE A 72 29.00 -3.35 -9.26
N SER A 73 28.45 -2.47 -10.13
CA SER A 73 27.07 -2.01 -10.07
C SER A 73 26.12 -3.19 -10.00
N SER A 74 26.24 -4.19 -10.88
CA SER A 74 25.34 -5.33 -10.87
C SER A 74 25.41 -6.10 -9.55
N LEU A 75 26.54 -6.12 -8.84
CA LEU A 75 26.70 -6.76 -7.53
C LEU A 75 26.08 -5.93 -6.39
N PHE A 76 26.17 -4.61 -6.46
CA PHE A 76 25.48 -3.71 -5.53
C PHE A 76 23.96 -3.67 -5.79
N TYR A 77 23.57 -3.54 -7.06
CA TYR A 77 22.19 -3.61 -7.53
C TYR A 77 21.63 -5.04 -7.52
N LEU A 78 22.43 -6.08 -7.29
CA LEU A 78 21.92 -7.43 -6.99
C LEU A 78 21.17 -7.46 -5.65
N GLY A 79 21.34 -6.46 -4.79
CA GLY A 79 20.41 -6.19 -3.67
C GLY A 79 19.01 -5.79 -4.15
N LYS A 80 18.90 -5.13 -5.31
CA LYS A 80 17.65 -4.73 -6.00
C LYS A 80 17.17 -5.72 -7.08
N ILE A 81 18.04 -6.60 -7.59
CA ILE A 81 17.74 -7.68 -8.56
C ILE A 81 17.59 -9.04 -7.84
N GLY A 82 17.85 -9.08 -6.53
CA GLY A 82 17.47 -10.16 -5.62
C GLY A 82 15.97 -10.14 -5.28
N PRO A 83 15.49 -11.06 -4.44
CA PRO A 83 14.11 -11.04 -3.98
C PRO A 83 13.76 -9.63 -3.48
N LEU A 84 12.60 -9.12 -3.92
CA LEU A 84 12.04 -7.79 -3.61
C LEU A 84 12.49 -7.31 -2.22
N GLU A 85 13.03 -6.11 -2.10
CA GLU A 85 13.53 -5.58 -0.84
C GLU A 85 12.38 -5.16 0.07
N VAL A 86 11.98 -6.09 0.95
CA VAL A 86 10.78 -5.96 1.79
C VAL A 86 11.09 -6.25 3.24
N ASP A 87 10.66 -5.35 4.12
CA ASP A 87 10.67 -5.52 5.56
C ASP A 87 9.35 -6.08 6.09
N LYS A 88 9.41 -6.73 7.24
CA LYS A 88 8.20 -7.17 7.94
C LYS A 88 7.31 -5.96 8.24
N GLY A 89 6.06 -6.03 7.81
CA GLY A 89 5.10 -4.93 7.94
C GLY A 89 4.98 -4.05 6.69
N ASP A 90 5.78 -4.29 5.66
CA ASP A 90 5.63 -3.62 4.37
C ASP A 90 4.39 -4.12 3.63
N CYS A 91 3.76 -3.19 2.90
CA CYS A 91 2.63 -3.50 2.06
C CYS A 91 3.10 -3.90 0.66
N LEU A 92 2.58 -5.03 0.19
CA LEU A 92 2.95 -5.67 -1.06
C LEU A 92 1.72 -5.88 -1.92
N GLN A 93 1.88 -5.76 -3.22
CA GLN A 93 0.85 -6.13 -4.19
C GLN A 93 1.30 -7.35 -5.01
N MET A 94 0.41 -8.35 -5.11
CA MET A 94 0.58 -9.51 -5.97
C MET A 94 0.26 -9.18 -7.43
N GLU A 95 0.90 -9.91 -8.34
CA GLU A 95 0.42 -10.03 -9.72
C GLU A 95 -1.04 -10.57 -9.71
N GLY A 96 -2.00 -9.71 -10.06
CA GLY A 96 -3.43 -9.96 -9.88
C GLY A 96 -4.16 -8.90 -9.05
N GLY A 97 -3.41 -8.00 -8.39
CA GLY A 97 -3.94 -6.79 -7.76
C GLY A 97 -4.21 -6.92 -6.25
N GLU A 98 -4.22 -8.13 -5.69
CA GLU A 98 -4.37 -8.35 -4.25
C GLU A 98 -3.21 -7.68 -3.48
N THR A 99 -3.53 -6.92 -2.44
CA THR A 99 -2.54 -6.27 -1.58
C THR A 99 -2.55 -6.91 -0.20
N GLY A 100 -1.37 -7.11 0.38
CA GLY A 100 -1.19 -7.71 1.69
C GLY A 100 0.04 -7.17 2.42
N VAL A 101 0.27 -7.68 3.62
CA VAL A 101 1.37 -7.26 4.49
C VAL A 101 2.40 -8.39 4.62
N ALA A 102 3.68 -8.07 4.41
CA ALA A 102 4.77 -9.00 4.57
C ALA A 102 4.94 -9.40 6.04
N LEU A 103 4.92 -10.70 6.33
CA LEU A 103 5.10 -11.24 7.68
C LEU A 103 6.52 -11.75 7.93
N SER A 104 7.08 -12.46 6.95
CA SER A 104 8.41 -13.08 7.02
C SER A 104 8.85 -13.56 5.64
N PHE A 105 10.15 -13.62 5.39
CA PHE A 105 10.73 -14.32 4.24
C PHE A 105 11.28 -15.69 4.69
N LYS A 106 10.83 -16.79 4.05
CA LYS A 106 11.29 -18.15 4.33
C LYS A 106 11.26 -19.00 3.07
N GLN A 107 12.28 -19.82 2.85
CA GLN A 107 12.37 -20.78 1.74
C GLN A 107 12.21 -20.10 0.37
N GLY A 108 12.85 -18.95 0.20
CA GLY A 108 12.78 -18.18 -1.05
C GLY A 108 11.44 -17.47 -1.33
N ALA A 109 10.49 -17.46 -0.38
CA ALA A 109 9.17 -16.86 -0.55
C ALA A 109 8.76 -15.97 0.64
N TYR A 110 7.92 -14.97 0.37
CA TYR A 110 7.31 -14.14 1.39
C TYR A 110 6.02 -14.77 1.90
N ASN A 111 5.91 -14.93 3.21
CA ASN A 111 4.60 -15.12 3.84
C ASN A 111 3.91 -13.76 3.90
N VAL A 112 2.88 -13.60 3.08
CA VAL A 112 2.11 -12.36 2.97
C VAL A 112 0.72 -12.62 3.53
N ARG A 113 0.28 -11.75 4.43
CA ARG A 113 -1.09 -11.76 4.96
C ARG A 113 -1.96 -10.86 4.09
N PHE A 114 -2.95 -11.45 3.45
CA PHE A 114 -4.00 -10.78 2.70
C PHE A 114 -5.25 -10.63 3.54
N TYR A 115 -5.97 -9.54 3.34
CA TYR A 115 -7.29 -9.35 3.92
C TYR A 115 -8.30 -10.34 3.29
N PRO A 116 -9.27 -10.92 4.03
CA PRO A 116 -9.54 -10.70 5.45
C PRO A 116 -8.58 -11.39 6.43
N ASP A 117 -8.07 -12.60 6.17
CA ASP A 117 -7.11 -13.29 7.07
C ASP A 117 -6.29 -14.39 6.37
N THR A 118 -6.10 -14.30 5.06
CA THR A 118 -5.44 -15.36 4.29
C THR A 118 -3.92 -15.14 4.30
N VAL A 119 -3.16 -16.07 4.87
CA VAL A 119 -1.69 -16.06 4.72
C VAL A 119 -1.32 -16.93 3.52
N LYS A 120 -0.64 -16.34 2.54
CA LYS A 120 -0.11 -17.05 1.38
C LYS A 120 1.42 -16.95 1.36
N SER A 121 2.07 -18.03 0.95
CA SER A 121 3.48 -18.00 0.58
C SER A 121 3.57 -17.59 -0.88
N VAL A 122 4.26 -16.49 -1.17
CA VAL A 122 4.32 -15.90 -2.50
C VAL A 122 5.77 -15.67 -2.91
N ALA A 123 6.11 -16.12 -4.12
CA ALA A 123 7.42 -15.89 -4.68
C ALA A 123 7.66 -14.38 -4.91
N PRO A 124 8.88 -13.87 -4.67
CA PRO A 124 9.22 -12.45 -4.86
C PRO A 124 8.90 -11.94 -6.27
N ALA A 125 9.04 -12.78 -7.29
CA ALA A 125 8.74 -12.42 -8.68
C ALA A 125 7.26 -12.04 -8.90
N GLY A 126 6.35 -12.56 -8.08
CA GLY A 126 4.93 -12.24 -8.15
C GLY A 126 4.52 -11.07 -7.25
N LEU A 127 5.47 -10.32 -6.69
CA LEU A 127 5.23 -9.25 -5.72
C LEU A 127 5.91 -7.95 -6.15
N ARG A 128 5.25 -6.82 -5.87
CA ARG A 128 5.87 -5.49 -5.84
C ARG A 128 5.66 -4.82 -4.50
N ALA A 129 6.63 -4.00 -4.08
CA ALA A 129 6.48 -3.13 -2.92
C ALA A 129 5.57 -1.95 -3.30
N LEU A 130 4.64 -1.61 -2.41
CA LEU A 130 3.87 -0.38 -2.54
C LEU A 130 4.68 0.79 -2.01
N ASP A 131 4.62 1.92 -2.71
CA ASP A 131 5.16 3.16 -2.15
C ASP A 131 4.32 3.65 -0.96
N LYS A 132 4.84 4.63 -0.23
CA LYS A 132 4.18 5.18 0.96
C LYS A 132 2.77 5.68 0.63
N GLN A 133 2.55 6.31 -0.52
CA GLN A 133 1.27 6.88 -0.89
C GLN A 133 0.27 5.80 -1.31
N GLU A 134 0.70 4.84 -2.12
CA GLU A 134 -0.09 3.67 -2.52
C GLU A 134 -0.53 2.85 -1.30
N ARG A 135 0.35 2.69 -0.31
CA ARG A 135 0.01 2.07 0.98
C ARG A 135 -1.11 2.81 1.69
N LEU A 136 -1.02 4.14 1.81
CA LEU A 136 -2.06 4.94 2.46
C LEU A 136 -3.38 4.84 1.71
N VAL A 137 -3.37 4.95 0.37
CA VAL A 137 -4.55 4.82 -0.48
C VAL A 137 -5.20 3.45 -0.27
N HIS A 138 -4.43 2.37 -0.31
CA HIS A 138 -4.95 1.02 -0.13
C HIS A 138 -5.63 0.83 1.24
N ILE A 139 -5.00 1.32 2.31
CA ILE A 139 -5.58 1.22 3.65
C ILE A 139 -6.87 2.04 3.73
N LEU A 140 -6.93 3.24 3.13
CA LEU A 140 -8.14 4.05 3.06
C LEU A 140 -9.25 3.37 2.25
N GLU A 141 -8.94 2.69 1.15
CA GLU A 141 -9.92 1.93 0.36
C GLU A 141 -10.53 0.78 1.18
N GLN A 142 -9.72 0.07 1.97
CA GLN A 142 -10.24 -0.96 2.87
C GLN A 142 -11.09 -0.37 4.00
N ILE A 143 -10.66 0.73 4.60
CA ILE A 143 -11.46 1.48 5.59
C ILE A 143 -12.79 1.90 4.97
N LEU A 144 -12.78 2.45 3.75
CA LEU A 144 -13.98 2.86 3.03
C LEU A 144 -14.93 1.68 2.75
N GLY A 145 -14.37 0.52 2.35
CA GLY A 145 -15.14 -0.71 2.17
C GLY A 145 -15.85 -1.14 3.46
N VAL A 146 -15.14 -1.09 4.59
CA VAL A 146 -15.73 -1.40 5.90
C VAL A 146 -16.76 -0.35 6.33
N LEU A 147 -16.48 0.94 6.11
CA LEU A 147 -17.43 2.01 6.41
C LEU A 147 -18.71 1.91 5.58
N SER A 148 -18.64 1.35 4.37
CA SER A 148 -19.81 1.10 3.52
C SER A 148 -20.65 -0.11 3.98
N SER A 149 -20.17 -0.90 4.95
CA SER A 149 -20.91 -2.06 5.47
C SER A 149 -22.08 -1.63 6.37
N ALA A 150 -23.09 -2.51 6.48
CA ALA A 150 -24.20 -2.32 7.41
C ALA A 150 -23.72 -2.20 8.87
N GLU A 151 -22.68 -2.96 9.23
CA GLU A 151 -22.09 -2.97 10.57
C GLU A 151 -21.54 -1.59 10.98
N ALA A 152 -21.02 -0.82 10.02
CA ALA A 152 -20.58 0.55 10.24
C ALA A 152 -21.72 1.57 10.06
N GLN A 153 -22.61 1.39 9.08
CA GLN A 153 -23.67 2.35 8.78
C GLN A 153 -24.80 2.37 9.81
N THR A 154 -25.18 1.24 10.41
CA THR A 154 -26.19 1.19 11.47
C THR A 154 -25.84 2.09 12.67
N PRO A 155 -24.67 1.95 13.31
CA PRO A 155 -24.34 2.77 14.47
C PRO A 155 -24.07 4.24 14.11
N LEU A 156 -23.63 4.54 12.88
CA LEU A 156 -23.58 5.92 12.37
C LEU A 156 -24.99 6.51 12.19
N GLY A 157 -25.93 5.74 11.65
CA GLY A 157 -27.33 6.14 11.50
C GLY A 157 -28.02 6.41 12.84
N GLU A 158 -27.80 5.55 13.84
CA GLU A 158 -28.27 5.77 15.21
C GLU A 158 -27.72 7.06 15.81
N LEU A 159 -26.42 7.34 15.59
CA LEU A 159 -25.80 8.57 16.06
C LEU A 159 -26.41 9.79 15.35
N ARG A 160 -26.60 9.75 14.02
CA ARG A 160 -27.26 10.84 13.27
C ARG A 160 -28.68 11.12 13.78
N ALA A 161 -29.44 10.08 14.11
CA ALA A 161 -30.82 10.23 14.58
C ALA A 161 -30.93 10.81 16.01
N SER A 162 -29.86 10.69 16.82
CA SER A 162 -29.89 10.99 18.25
C SER A 162 -28.98 12.15 18.68
N SER A 163 -28.24 12.76 17.76
CA SER A 163 -27.23 13.78 18.07
C SER A 163 -27.33 15.01 17.16
N THR A 164 -26.77 16.14 17.61
CA THR A 164 -26.57 17.30 16.74
C THR A 164 -25.39 17.06 15.80
N ARG A 165 -25.27 17.89 14.75
CA ARG A 165 -24.13 17.83 13.83
C ARG A 165 -22.77 17.86 14.54
N GLU A 166 -22.61 18.76 15.51
CA GLU A 166 -21.38 18.92 16.30
C GLU A 166 -21.07 17.64 17.08
N GLN A 167 -22.08 17.08 17.78
CA GLN A 167 -21.94 15.84 18.54
C GLN A 167 -21.63 14.64 17.64
N PHE A 168 -22.22 14.58 16.45
CA PHE A 168 -21.91 13.53 15.49
C PHE A 168 -20.48 13.65 14.96
N ASP A 169 -20.04 14.84 14.57
CA ASP A 169 -18.69 15.05 14.05
C ASP A 169 -17.61 14.69 15.09
N GLU A 170 -17.88 14.93 16.37
CA GLU A 170 -17.03 14.51 17.49
C GLU A 170 -17.09 12.99 17.76
N GLY A 171 -18.26 12.37 17.61
CA GLY A 171 -18.50 10.98 18.03
C GLY A 171 -18.37 9.90 16.94
N LYS A 172 -18.43 10.27 15.65
CA LYS A 172 -18.58 9.32 14.53
C LYS A 172 -17.45 8.30 14.43
N MET A 173 -16.20 8.72 14.58
CA MET A 173 -15.04 7.82 14.45
C MET A 173 -14.96 6.85 15.62
N ALA A 174 -15.26 7.31 16.84
CA ALA A 174 -15.33 6.44 18.02
C ALA A 174 -16.43 5.37 17.86
N LYS A 175 -17.54 5.73 17.21
CA LYS A 175 -18.67 4.83 17.00
C LYS A 175 -18.37 3.68 16.04
N VAL A 176 -17.52 3.91 15.03
CA VAL A 176 -17.09 2.90 14.05
C VAL A 176 -15.72 2.30 14.35
N GLU A 177 -15.03 2.75 15.41
CA GLU A 177 -13.68 2.29 15.76
C GLU A 177 -13.61 0.77 15.93
N GLY A 178 -14.61 0.17 16.58
CA GLY A 178 -14.67 -1.29 16.76
C GLY A 178 -14.76 -2.06 15.44
N VAL A 179 -15.45 -1.50 14.44
CA VAL A 179 -15.62 -2.10 13.11
C VAL A 179 -14.35 -1.89 12.25
N LEU A 180 -13.64 -0.78 12.45
CA LEU A 180 -12.37 -0.47 11.78
C LEU A 180 -11.15 -1.12 12.43
N ALA A 181 -11.24 -1.54 13.69
CA ALA A 181 -10.14 -2.14 14.44
C ALA A 181 -9.49 -3.35 13.75
N PRO A 182 -10.23 -4.26 13.09
CA PRO A 182 -9.63 -5.36 12.32
C PRO A 182 -8.73 -4.86 11.18
N VAL A 183 -9.17 -3.86 10.40
CA VAL A 183 -8.38 -3.28 9.30
C VAL A 183 -7.14 -2.56 9.84
N CYS A 184 -7.30 -1.78 10.91
CA CYS A 184 -6.18 -1.06 11.53
C CYS A 184 -5.13 -2.04 12.07
N LYS A 185 -5.58 -3.11 12.76
CA LYS A 185 -4.71 -4.18 13.27
C LYS A 185 -4.05 -4.96 12.13
N HIS A 186 -4.76 -5.18 11.02
CA HIS A 186 -4.23 -5.85 9.84
C HIS A 186 -3.01 -5.11 9.27
N HIS A 187 -3.08 -3.79 9.20
CA HIS A 187 -2.01 -2.93 8.68
C HIS A 187 -1.00 -2.43 9.73
N GLY A 188 -1.20 -2.78 11.01
CA GLY A 188 -0.34 -2.34 12.10
C GLY A 188 -0.39 -0.82 12.34
N VAL A 189 -1.51 -0.18 12.01
CA VAL A 189 -1.69 1.27 12.12
C VAL A 189 -2.65 1.61 13.25
N GLN A 190 -2.44 2.76 13.89
CA GLN A 190 -3.43 3.35 14.79
C GLN A 190 -4.32 4.30 14.00
N LEU A 191 -5.64 4.13 14.05
CA LEU A 191 -6.60 4.86 13.22
C LEU A 191 -6.42 6.39 13.29
N ALA A 192 -6.29 6.95 14.50
CA ALA A 192 -6.13 8.40 14.68
C ALA A 192 -4.85 8.93 14.02
N SER A 193 -3.69 8.34 14.33
CA SER A 193 -2.41 8.73 13.72
C SER A 193 -2.37 8.49 12.21
N PHE A 194 -3.00 7.41 11.74
CA PHE A 194 -3.13 7.09 10.32
C PHE A 194 -3.93 8.17 9.58
N MET A 195 -5.12 8.52 10.07
CA MET A 195 -5.97 9.54 9.45
C MET A 195 -5.28 10.91 9.42
N GLU A 196 -4.53 11.27 10.45
CA GLU A 196 -3.76 12.52 10.49
C GLU A 196 -2.60 12.50 9.47
N THR A 197 -1.92 11.37 9.34
CA THR A 197 -0.87 11.16 8.34
C THR A 197 -1.43 11.26 6.92
N CYS A 198 -2.61 10.71 6.67
CA CYS A 198 -3.28 10.82 5.38
C CYS A 198 -3.67 12.27 5.06
N LYS A 199 -4.21 13.02 6.03
CA LYS A 199 -4.57 14.44 5.84
C LYS A 199 -3.36 15.31 5.51
N THR A 200 -2.26 15.13 6.24
CA THR A 200 -1.03 15.91 6.02
C THR A 200 -0.39 15.63 4.66
N LEU A 201 -0.43 14.37 4.19
CA LEU A 201 0.14 13.96 2.91
C LEU A 201 -0.83 14.07 1.71
N GLY A 202 -2.13 14.22 1.97
CA GLY A 202 -3.19 14.25 0.96
C GLY A 202 -3.12 15.44 0.01
N HIS A 203 -2.49 16.55 0.42
CA HIS A 203 -2.36 17.74 -0.42
C HIS A 203 -1.47 17.54 -1.66
N GLY A 204 -0.62 16.51 -1.69
CA GLY A 204 0.31 16.24 -2.79
C GLY A 204 -0.06 15.04 -3.68
N ASN A 205 -1.15 14.33 -3.40
CA ASN A 205 -1.55 13.13 -4.14
C ASN A 205 -3.07 13.10 -4.36
N GLU A 206 -3.48 13.15 -5.62
CA GLU A 206 -4.90 13.21 -6.03
C GLU A 206 -5.70 11.98 -5.60
N LYS A 207 -5.14 10.77 -5.72
CA LYS A 207 -5.80 9.52 -5.31
C LYS A 207 -6.01 9.47 -3.79
N LEU A 208 -5.02 9.93 -3.04
CA LEU A 208 -5.09 10.01 -1.58
C LEU A 208 -6.15 11.03 -1.14
N ALA A 209 -6.21 12.19 -1.79
CA ALA A 209 -7.24 13.20 -1.55
C ALA A 209 -8.65 12.68 -1.89
N GLU A 210 -8.80 11.96 -3.00
CA GLU A 210 -10.07 11.36 -3.40
C GLU A 210 -10.55 10.29 -2.41
N ALA A 211 -9.65 9.41 -1.97
CA ALA A 211 -9.97 8.38 -0.97
C ALA A 211 -10.39 9.00 0.37
N LEU A 212 -9.71 10.05 0.82
CA LEU A 212 -10.10 10.81 2.03
C LEU A 212 -11.47 11.46 1.87
N LYS A 213 -11.74 12.09 0.74
CA LYS A 213 -13.04 12.70 0.45
C LYS A 213 -14.18 11.66 0.48
N LYS A 214 -13.92 10.44 -0.01
CA LYS A 214 -14.90 9.35 0.04
C LYS A 214 -15.17 8.89 1.47
N ILE A 215 -14.15 8.78 2.32
CA ILE A 215 -14.32 8.48 3.75
C ILE A 215 -15.08 9.59 4.48
N ASP A 216 -14.73 10.85 4.21
CA ASP A 216 -15.46 11.99 4.76
C ASP A 216 -16.93 11.98 4.34
N GLY A 217 -17.22 11.57 3.10
CA GLY A 217 -18.59 11.37 2.61
C GLY A 217 -19.32 10.21 3.32
N ALA A 218 -18.69 9.05 3.44
CA ALA A 218 -19.25 7.87 4.11
C ALA A 218 -19.52 8.10 5.60
N THR A 219 -18.74 9.00 6.21
CA THR A 219 -18.86 9.42 7.61
C THR A 219 -19.41 10.85 7.75
N ALA A 220 -20.03 11.40 6.71
CA ALA A 220 -20.62 12.72 6.82
C ALA A 220 -21.87 12.66 7.71
N TYR A 221 -22.14 13.77 8.40
CA TYR A 221 -23.43 14.02 9.03
C TYR A 221 -24.56 14.19 7.98
N ALA A 222 -24.23 14.11 6.68
CA ALA A 222 -25.19 14.17 5.58
C ALA A 222 -26.47 13.43 5.99
N LEU A 223 -27.56 14.19 6.04
CA LEU A 223 -28.88 13.80 6.53
C LEU A 223 -29.33 12.53 5.80
N GLY A 224 -29.02 11.36 6.35
CA GLY A 224 -29.49 10.06 5.84
C GLY A 224 -29.32 9.88 4.32
N PRO A 225 -30.10 8.97 3.69
CA PRO A 225 -30.55 9.23 2.32
C PRO A 225 -31.14 10.65 2.30
N LEU A 226 -30.85 11.47 1.26
CA LEU A 226 -31.46 12.80 1.13
C LEU A 226 -32.94 12.70 1.56
N GLU A 227 -33.37 13.51 2.53
CA GLU A 227 -34.78 13.67 2.85
C GLU A 227 -35.48 14.33 1.65
N LEU A 228 -35.71 13.53 0.63
CA LEU A 228 -36.45 13.89 -0.55
C LEU A 228 -37.93 13.85 -0.19
N SER A 229 -38.52 15.03 -0.13
CA SER A 229 -39.95 15.20 0.04
C SER A 229 -40.66 15.08 -1.30
N PRO A 230 -41.91 14.57 -1.35
CA PRO A 230 -42.74 14.70 -2.53
C PRO A 230 -42.78 16.16 -3.01
N GLY A 231 -42.34 16.41 -4.23
CA GLY A 231 -42.19 17.75 -4.81
C GLY A 231 -40.74 18.19 -5.04
N ASP A 232 -39.75 17.52 -4.45
CA ASP A 232 -38.33 17.88 -4.63
C ASP A 232 -37.84 17.51 -6.03
N CYS A 233 -37.11 18.43 -6.66
CA CYS A 233 -36.42 18.20 -7.92
C CYS A 233 -35.07 17.53 -7.66
N VAL A 234 -34.82 16.41 -8.35
CA VAL A 234 -33.63 15.59 -8.19
C VAL A 234 -32.98 15.30 -9.53
N GLU A 235 -31.69 15.01 -9.52
CA GLU A 235 -30.96 14.43 -10.64
C GLU A 235 -30.43 13.07 -10.24
N ILE A 236 -30.61 12.09 -11.11
CA ILE A 236 -30.11 10.75 -10.91
C ILE A 236 -28.66 10.71 -11.38
N LEU A 237 -27.73 10.58 -10.44
CA LEU A 237 -26.30 10.46 -10.75
C LEU A 237 -25.94 8.98 -10.97
N ASP A 238 -25.20 8.72 -12.04
CA ASP A 238 -24.51 7.48 -12.40
C ASP A 238 -25.00 6.18 -11.71
N ILE A 239 -25.93 5.48 -12.38
CA ILE A 239 -26.40 4.17 -11.97
C ILE A 239 -25.53 3.06 -12.59
N ASP A 240 -24.94 2.24 -11.72
CA ASP A 240 -24.12 1.08 -12.11
C ASP A 240 -24.94 -0.17 -12.51
N ALA A 241 -26.24 -0.20 -12.21
CA ALA A 241 -27.14 -1.28 -12.63
C ALA A 241 -27.46 -1.19 -14.15
N PRO A 242 -27.12 -2.22 -14.96
CA PRO A 242 -27.26 -2.17 -16.42
C PRO A 242 -28.69 -1.88 -16.90
N GLU A 243 -29.69 -2.49 -16.27
CA GLU A 243 -31.11 -2.27 -16.54
C GLU A 243 -31.57 -0.82 -16.30
N GLN A 244 -30.88 -0.06 -15.46
CA GLN A 244 -31.29 1.28 -15.04
C GLN A 244 -30.32 2.38 -15.49
N LYS A 245 -29.22 2.04 -16.16
CA LYS A 245 -28.20 2.98 -16.65
C LYS A 245 -28.77 4.13 -17.49
N HIS A 246 -29.87 3.89 -18.19
CA HIS A 246 -30.62 4.86 -19.00
C HIS A 246 -31.29 5.98 -18.19
N LEU A 247 -31.28 5.90 -16.86
CA LEU A 247 -31.80 6.91 -15.95
C LEU A 247 -30.70 7.87 -15.46
N SER A 248 -29.42 7.54 -15.62
CA SER A 248 -28.29 8.41 -15.22
C SER A 248 -28.31 9.73 -15.99
N GLY A 249 -28.06 10.85 -15.30
CA GLY A 249 -28.11 12.21 -15.82
C GLY A 249 -29.52 12.73 -16.09
N LYS A 250 -30.57 12.00 -15.71
CA LYS A 250 -31.96 12.49 -15.83
C LYS A 250 -32.39 13.19 -14.56
N SER A 251 -33.06 14.31 -14.75
CA SER A 251 -33.75 15.01 -13.67
C SER A 251 -35.21 14.57 -13.55
N GLY A 252 -35.73 14.56 -12.33
CA GLY A 252 -37.10 14.17 -12.02
C GLY A 252 -37.61 14.86 -10.76
N MET A 253 -38.87 14.60 -10.43
CA MET A 253 -39.49 15.07 -9.21
C MET A 253 -39.87 13.87 -8.35
N VAL A 254 -39.58 13.95 -7.06
CA VAL A 254 -39.95 12.91 -6.09
C VAL A 254 -41.46 12.93 -5.92
N THR A 255 -42.12 11.78 -6.11
CA THR A 255 -43.60 11.68 -6.04
C THR A 255 -44.08 10.91 -4.81
N SER A 256 -43.40 9.82 -4.45
CA SER A 256 -43.71 9.01 -3.28
C SER A 256 -42.56 8.07 -2.94
N TRP A 257 -42.49 7.61 -1.70
CA TRP A 257 -41.57 6.54 -1.28
C TRP A 257 -42.20 5.18 -1.55
N LEU A 258 -41.52 4.35 -2.34
CA LEU A 258 -41.86 2.94 -2.49
C LEU A 258 -41.04 2.15 -1.48
N PHE A 259 -41.59 1.93 -0.28
CA PHE A 259 -41.07 0.86 0.56
C PHE A 259 -41.55 -0.47 -0.03
N ASP A 260 -40.60 -1.36 -0.33
CA ASP A 260 -40.89 -2.77 -0.56
C ASP A 260 -41.69 -3.33 0.63
N LYS A 261 -42.74 -4.09 0.31
CA LYS A 261 -43.49 -4.92 1.27
C LYS A 261 -42.70 -6.16 1.66
#